data_AF-A0A959T138-F1
#
_entry.id   AF-A0A959T138-F1
#
_cell.length_a   1.000
_cell.length_b   1.000
_cell.length_c   1.000
_cell.angle_alpha   90.00
_cell.angle_beta   90.00
_cell.angle_gamma   90.00
#
_symmetry.space_group_name_H-M   'P 1'
#
loop_
_entity.id
_entity.type
_entity.pdbx_description
1 polymer ?
#
loop_
_entity_poly.entity_id
_entity_poly.type
_entity_poly.pdbx_seq_one_letter_code
_entity_poly.pdbx_strand_id
1 'polypeptide(L)' 'IRFMPKVVIAVVPGWAVGGGHSLHVVCDLTLASREHAIFKQTDADVTSFDGGYGSAYLA' A
#
# COMPACT_ATOMS: atom_id res chain seq x y z
N ILE A 1 -4.85 -11.12 0.19
CA ILE A 1 -5.20 -10.85 1.61
C ILE A 1 -6.59 -10.24 1.79
N ARG A 2 -7.05 -9.36 0.88
CA ARG A 2 -8.32 -8.62 1.00
C ARG A 2 -9.59 -9.43 1.31
N PHE A 3 -9.73 -10.62 0.72
CA PHE A 3 -10.95 -11.44 0.82
C PHE A 3 -10.90 -12.50 1.94
N MET A 4 -9.88 -12.47 2.78
CA MET A 4 -9.77 -13.39 3.91
C MET A 4 -10.82 -13.02 4.98
N PRO A 5 -11.48 -13.99 5.64
CA PRO A 5 -12.46 -13.70 6.70
C PRO A 5 -11.81 -13.32 8.04
N LYS A 6 -10.62 -12.70 8.00
CA LYS A 6 -9.85 -12.25 9.17
C LYS A 6 -9.39 -10.83 8.92
N VAL A 7 -9.51 -9.98 9.94
CA VAL A 7 -9.03 -8.59 9.90
C VAL A 7 -7.52 -8.58 9.65
N VAL A 8 -7.08 -7.77 8.69
CA VAL A 8 -5.67 -7.57 8.36
C VAL A 8 -5.27 -6.12 8.65
N ILE A 9 -4.25 -5.95 9.48
CA ILE A 9 -3.70 -4.64 9.84
C ILE A 9 -2.28 -4.54 9.28
N ALA A 10 -2.00 -3.49 8.50
CA ALA A 10 -0.65 -3.13 8.09
C ALA A 10 -0.02 -2.18 9.13
N VAL A 11 1.13 -2.54 9.68
CA VAL A 11 1.93 -1.64 10.53
C VAL A 11 3.12 -1.15 9.71
N VAL A 12 3.18 0.16 9.47
CA VAL A 12 4.15 0.79 8.56
C VAL A 12 5.06 1.71 9.37
N PRO A 13 6.19 1.21 9.88
CA PRO A 13 7.16 2.01 10.63
C PRO A 13 8.08 2.84 9.73
N GLY A 14 7.96 2.74 8.41
CA GLY A 14 8.86 3.34 7.43
C GLY A 14 8.25 3.39 6.04
N TRP A 15 9.02 3.00 5.03
CA TRP A 15 8.58 3.14 3.63
C TRP A 15 7.63 2.02 3.20
N ALA A 16 6.53 2.39 2.56
CA ALA A 16 5.62 1.50 1.85
C ALA A 16 5.52 1.96 0.39
N VAL A 17 6.29 1.33 -0.49
CA VAL A 17 6.47 1.73 -1.89
C VAL A 17 6.23 0.56 -2.85
N GLY A 18 5.68 0.85 -4.03
CA GLY A 18 5.40 -0.15 -5.06
C GLY A 18 4.44 -1.21 -4.53
N GLY A 19 4.83 -2.49 -4.60
CA GLY A 19 4.01 -3.58 -4.05
C GLY A 19 3.70 -3.43 -2.55
N GLY A 20 4.55 -2.78 -1.76
CA GLY A 20 4.28 -2.45 -0.37
C GLY A 20 3.19 -1.38 -0.21
N HIS A 21 3.13 -0.42 -1.15
CA HIS A 21 2.04 0.54 -1.25
C HIS A 21 0.72 -0.19 -1.56
N SER A 22 0.69 -1.02 -2.60
CA SER A 22 -0.51 -1.79 -2.96
C SER A 22 -0.96 -2.73 -1.83
N LEU A 23 -0.01 -3.27 -1.03
CA LEU A 23 -0.32 -4.20 0.05
C LEU A 23 -1.02 -3.53 1.25
N HIS A 24 -0.56 -2.36 1.70
CA HIS A 24 -1.22 -1.69 2.84
C HIS A 24 -2.60 -1.14 2.44
N VAL A 25 -2.77 -0.76 1.17
CA VAL A 25 -4.05 -0.27 0.62
C VAL A 25 -5.14 -1.33 0.67
N VAL A 26 -4.78 -2.61 0.56
CA VAL A 26 -5.75 -3.71 0.62
C VAL A 26 -5.97 -4.30 2.02
N CYS A 27 -5.28 -3.78 3.03
CA CYS A 27 -5.54 -4.11 4.43
C CYS A 27 -6.78 -3.36 4.93
N ASP A 28 -7.42 -3.87 6.00
CA ASP A 28 -8.60 -3.22 6.59
C ASP A 28 -8.23 -1.96 7.40
N LEU A 29 -7.00 -1.91 7.93
CA LEU A 29 -6.45 -0.77 8.65
C LEU A 29 -4.93 -0.67 8.41
N THR A 30 -4.43 0.57 8.28
CA THR A 30 -3.00 0.85 8.31
C THR A 30 -2.64 1.74 9.50
N LEU A 31 -1.68 1.31 10.31
CA LEU A 31 -1.06 2.10 11.37
C LEU A 31 0.32 2.57 10.90
N ALA A 32 0.45 3.88 10.69
CA ALA A 32 1.65 4.49 10.14
C ALA A 32 2.46 5.20 11.23
N SER A 33 3.78 5.03 11.21
CA SER A 33 4.68 5.87 12.03
C SER A 33 4.52 7.34 11.62
N ARG A 34 4.23 8.21 12.59
CA ARG A 34 4.12 9.65 12.33
C ARG A 34 5.45 10.25 11.85
N GLU A 35 6.57 9.70 12.31
CA GLU A 35 7.90 10.30 12.10
C GLU A 35 8.61 9.72 10.87
N HIS A 36 8.22 8.52 10.43
CA HIS A 36 9.02 7.75 9.48
C HIS A 36 8.21 7.18 8.32
N ALA A 37 6.88 7.12 8.42
CA ALA A 37 6.09 6.48 7.37
C ALA A 37 6.08 7.32 6.10
N ILE A 38 6.42 6.69 4.98
CA ILE A 38 6.35 7.28 3.65
C ILE A 38 5.64 6.32 2.72
N PHE A 39 4.55 6.79 2.11
CA PHE A 39 3.74 6.05 1.14
C PHE A 39 3.99 6.63 -0.24
N LYS A 40 4.39 5.79 -1.20
CA LYS A 40 4.64 6.25 -2.56
C LYS A 40 4.33 5.17 -3.58
N GLN A 41 3.64 5.55 -4.65
CA GLN A 41 3.61 4.75 -5.87
C GLN A 41 4.73 5.23 -6.81
N THR A 42 5.62 4.33 -7.21
CA THR A 42 6.77 4.66 -8.06
C THR A 42 6.63 4.19 -9.50
N ASP A 43 5.58 3.44 -9.82
CA ASP A 43 5.42 2.88 -11.17
C ASP A 43 5.40 3.99 -12.25
N ALA A 44 4.72 5.11 -11.99
CA ALA A 44 4.68 6.24 -12.92
C ALA A 44 6.07 6.88 -13.16
N ASP A 45 6.95 6.86 -12.16
CA ASP A 45 8.30 7.44 -12.26
C ASP A 45 9.20 6.69 -13.26
N VAL A 46 8.84 5.45 -13.59
CA VAL A 46 9.61 4.57 -14.51
C VAL A 46 8.83 4.24 -15.79
N THR A 47 7.83 5.06 -16.15
CA THR A 47 6.93 4.79 -17.30
C THR A 47 6.23 3.43 -17.18
N SER A 48 5.87 3.07 -15.96
CA SER A 48 5.08 1.90 -15.60
C SER A 48 3.76 2.35 -14.96
N PHE A 49 2.90 1.40 -14.60
CA PHE A 49 1.70 1.65 -13.80
C PHE A 49 1.42 0.45 -12.88
N ASP A 50 0.75 0.69 -11.74
CA ASP A 50 0.34 -0.38 -10.83
C ASP A 50 -0.87 -1.12 -11.40
N GLY A 51 -0.66 -2.19 -12.16
CA GLY A 51 -1.75 -3.03 -12.67
C GLY A 51 -2.52 -3.82 -11.61
N GLY A 52 -2.15 -3.69 -10.32
CA GLY A 52 -2.81 -4.32 -9.20
C GLY A 52 -3.76 -3.39 -8.45
N TYR A 53 -3.77 -3.51 -7.14
CA TYR A 53 -4.77 -2.87 -6.30
C TYR A 53 -4.55 -1.37 -6.09
N GLY A 54 -3.34 -0.84 -6.31
CA GLY A 54 -3.12 0.60 -6.22
C GLY A 54 -3.88 1.36 -7.29
N SER A 55 -3.86 0.92 -8.56
CA SER A 55 -4.73 1.55 -9.57
C SER A 55 -6.19 1.11 -9.47
N ALA A 56 -6.51 -0.06 -8.93
CA ALA A 56 -7.91 -0.46 -8.79
C ALA A 56 -8.66 0.31 -7.67
N TYR A 57 -7.98 0.71 -6.59
CA TYR A 57 -8.61 1.37 -5.44
C TYR A 57 -8.23 2.83 -5.26
N LEU A 58 -7.13 3.30 -5.86
CA LEU A 58 -6.61 4.67 -5.69
C LEU A 58 -6.31 5.39 -7.01
N ALA A 59 -6.77 4.87 -8.16
CA ALA A 59 -6.71 5.63 -9.42
C ALA A 59 -7.70 6.79 -9.45
#